data_AF-A0A455B830-F1
#
_entry.id   AF-A0A455B830-F1
#
_cell.length_a   1.000
_cell.length_b   1.000
_cell.length_c   1.000
_cell.angle_alpha   90.00
_cell.angle_beta   90.00
_cell.angle_gamma   90.00
#
_symmetry.space_group_name_H-M   'P 1'
#
loop_
_entity.id
_entity.type
_entity.pdbx_description
1 polymer ?
#
loop_
_entity_poly.entity_id
_entity_poly.type
_entity_poly.pdbx_seq_one_letter_code
_entity_poly.pdbx_strand_id
1 'polypeptide(L)'
;MGGTEGSISEPGSPSSSRESETSRQNLSECKVWRNPLNLFRGAEYRRYTWVTGKEPLTYYDMNLSAQDHQTFFTCDTDFLRPSDTVMQKAWRERNPPARIKAAYQALELNNDCATAYVLLAEEEATTIVDAERLFKQALKAGETIYRRSQQCQHQSPQHEAQLRRDTNVLVYIKRRLAMCARKLGRIREAVKIMRDLMKEFPPLTMLNIHENLLESLLELQAYADVQAVLAKYDDISLPKSAAICYTAALLKTRTVSDKFSPETASRRGLSTAEINAVEAIHRAVEFNPHVPKYLLEMKSLILPPEHILKRGDSEAIAYAFFHLQHWKRIEGALNLLQCTWEGTFRMIPYPLEKGHLFYPYPSCTETADRELLPPFHHVSVYPKKELPFFIHFTAGLCSSTAMIALLTHQFPEIMGVFAKAVSMISRTCAEYL
;
A
#
# COMPACT_ATOMS: atom_id res chain seq x y z
N MET A 1 19.69 -67.04 -9.34
CA MET A 1 20.56 -67.82 -10.25
C MET A 1 19.95 -67.75 -11.66
N GLY A 2 20.76 -67.39 -12.67
CA GLY A 2 20.44 -67.29 -14.12
C GLY A 2 19.61 -66.05 -14.48
N GLY A 3 20.01 -65.10 -15.34
CA GLY A 3 20.64 -65.20 -16.67
C GLY A 3 19.52 -65.50 -17.70
N THR A 4 19.25 -64.75 -18.77
CA THR A 4 20.11 -63.98 -19.69
C THR A 4 19.26 -63.10 -20.64
N GLU A 5 19.90 -62.08 -21.23
CA GLU A 5 19.67 -61.44 -22.57
C GLU A 5 18.32 -60.75 -22.86
N GLY A 6 18.23 -59.52 -23.41
CA GLY A 6 19.17 -58.72 -24.17
C GLY A 6 18.51 -58.36 -25.52
N SER A 7 18.02 -57.13 -25.70
CA SER A 7 18.02 -56.46 -27.01
C SER A 7 17.68 -54.98 -26.88
N ILE A 8 18.59 -54.16 -27.40
CA ILE A 8 18.53 -52.71 -27.51
C ILE A 8 17.89 -52.37 -28.85
N SER A 9 16.96 -51.42 -28.88
CA SER A 9 16.48 -50.79 -30.11
C SER A 9 16.04 -49.36 -29.84
N GLU A 10 16.89 -48.41 -30.23
CA GLU A 10 16.51 -47.05 -30.65
C GLU A 10 17.24 -46.82 -31.99
N PRO A 11 16.71 -46.03 -32.96
CA PRO A 11 16.43 -44.60 -32.73
C PRO A 11 15.26 -44.00 -33.54
N GLY A 12 14.75 -42.83 -33.11
CA GLY A 12 13.92 -42.00 -33.99
C GLY A 12 13.04 -40.93 -33.30
N SER A 13 13.66 -39.82 -32.92
CA SER A 13 13.21 -38.41 -32.79
C SER A 13 11.76 -38.00 -32.51
N PRO A 14 11.55 -36.89 -31.75
CA PRO A 14 10.40 -36.70 -30.89
C PRO A 14 9.23 -35.95 -31.55
N SER A 15 8.01 -36.43 -31.30
CA SER A 15 6.80 -35.64 -31.54
C SER A 15 6.57 -34.67 -30.39
N SER A 16 6.48 -33.41 -30.79
CA SER A 16 6.08 -32.23 -30.02
C SER A 16 4.75 -32.39 -29.29
N SER A 17 4.54 -31.50 -28.32
CA SER A 17 3.30 -31.12 -27.64
C SER A 17 2.90 -31.92 -26.41
N ARG A 18 3.58 -31.66 -25.27
CA ARG A 18 3.01 -31.88 -23.92
C ARG A 18 3.66 -31.10 -22.76
N GLU A 19 4.45 -30.05 -23.04
CA GLU A 19 5.12 -29.26 -21.99
C GLU A 19 4.54 -27.85 -21.76
N SER A 20 3.42 -27.49 -22.38
CA SER A 20 2.89 -26.11 -22.32
C SER A 20 1.78 -25.86 -21.29
N GLU A 21 1.47 -26.81 -20.38
CA GLU A 21 0.36 -26.65 -19.43
C GLU A 21 0.74 -26.73 -17.94
N THR A 22 1.97 -27.10 -17.59
CA THR A 22 2.42 -27.20 -16.19
C THR A 22 3.22 -26.00 -15.68
N SER A 23 3.52 -25.00 -16.53
CA SER A 23 4.26 -23.79 -16.13
C SER A 23 3.39 -22.61 -15.66
N ARG A 24 2.07 -22.79 -15.51
CA ARG A 24 1.14 -21.75 -15.03
C ARG A 24 0.73 -21.90 -13.56
N GLN A 25 1.38 -22.77 -12.79
CA GLN A 25 1.15 -22.82 -11.35
C GLN A 25 2.04 -21.82 -10.60
N ASN A 26 1.37 -20.81 -10.05
CA ASN A 26 1.79 -19.93 -8.94
C ASN A 26 2.76 -18.77 -9.25
N LEU A 27 2.34 -17.84 -10.12
CA LEU A 27 2.64 -16.43 -9.85
C LEU A 27 1.75 -16.02 -8.67
N SER A 28 2.34 -15.93 -7.48
CA SER A 28 1.62 -15.49 -6.28
C SER A 28 1.02 -14.10 -6.52
N GLU A 29 -0.30 -14.01 -6.63
CA GLU A 29 -1.01 -12.74 -6.79
C GLU A 29 -0.72 -11.86 -5.57
N CYS A 30 -0.29 -10.63 -5.82
CA CYS A 30 0.05 -9.66 -4.79
C CYS A 30 -1.23 -9.27 -4.03
N LYS A 31 -1.38 -9.70 -2.78
CA LYS A 31 -2.56 -9.37 -1.98
C LYS A 31 -2.63 -7.87 -1.67
N VAL A 32 -3.69 -7.24 -2.16
CA VAL A 32 -4.07 -5.85 -1.84
C VAL A 32 -4.97 -5.79 -0.60
N TRP A 33 -4.93 -4.66 0.09
CA TRP A 33 -5.64 -4.43 1.35
C TRP A 33 -6.36 -3.09 1.28
N ARG A 34 -7.53 -2.98 1.92
CA ARG A 34 -8.21 -1.69 2.03
C ARG A 34 -7.36 -0.69 2.81
N ASN A 35 -7.23 0.53 2.27
CA ASN A 35 -6.56 1.63 2.94
C ASN A 35 -7.39 2.10 4.16
N PRO A 36 -6.89 1.99 5.39
CA PRO A 36 -7.62 2.38 6.59
C PRO A 36 -7.82 3.90 6.67
N LEU A 37 -7.05 4.69 5.93
CA LEU A 37 -7.15 6.15 5.89
C LEU A 37 -7.72 6.66 4.56
N ASN A 38 -8.44 5.82 3.80
CA ASN A 38 -9.04 6.19 2.52
C ASN A 38 -9.96 7.43 2.62
N LEU A 39 -9.91 8.28 1.61
CA LEU A 39 -10.67 9.54 1.59
C LEU A 39 -12.16 9.32 1.33
N PHE A 40 -12.97 10.39 1.44
CA PHE A 40 -14.39 10.38 1.07
C PHE A 40 -14.56 10.57 -0.43
N ARG A 41 -15.27 9.66 -1.09
CA ARG A 41 -15.30 9.60 -2.56
C ARG A 41 -15.94 10.82 -3.21
N GLY A 42 -17.09 11.28 -2.74
CA GLY A 42 -17.71 12.51 -3.19
C GLY A 42 -16.95 13.74 -2.69
N ALA A 43 -16.74 13.83 -1.38
CA ALA A 43 -16.26 15.05 -0.73
C ALA A 43 -14.78 15.38 -1.00
N GLU A 44 -13.96 14.38 -1.33
CA GLU A 44 -12.51 14.55 -1.50
C GLU A 44 -12.04 14.09 -2.88
N TYR A 45 -12.23 12.82 -3.27
CA TYR A 45 -11.74 12.32 -4.56
C TYR A 45 -12.43 12.99 -5.75
N ARG A 46 -13.76 13.02 -5.78
CA ARG A 46 -14.52 13.66 -6.87
C ARG A 46 -14.29 15.16 -6.90
N ARG A 47 -14.13 15.81 -5.73
CA ARG A 47 -13.76 17.22 -5.66
C ARG A 47 -12.40 17.48 -6.30
N TYR A 48 -11.43 16.59 -6.10
CA TYR A 48 -10.13 16.67 -6.76
C TYR A 48 -10.26 16.52 -8.28
N THR A 49 -11.02 15.52 -8.76
CA THR A 49 -11.28 15.36 -10.20
C THR A 49 -11.95 16.60 -10.79
N TRP A 50 -12.95 17.16 -10.11
CA TRP A 50 -13.67 18.35 -10.58
C TRP A 50 -12.75 19.58 -10.72
N VAL A 51 -11.82 19.78 -9.78
CA VAL A 51 -10.91 20.92 -9.79
C VAL A 51 -9.74 20.73 -10.75
N THR A 52 -9.21 19.51 -10.87
CA THR A 52 -7.94 19.26 -11.58
C THR A 52 -8.10 18.60 -12.95
N GLY A 53 -9.27 18.02 -13.24
CA GLY A 53 -9.51 17.17 -14.40
C GLY A 53 -8.77 15.82 -14.36
N LYS A 54 -8.11 15.48 -13.24
CA LYS A 54 -7.33 14.24 -13.07
C LYS A 54 -8.08 13.27 -12.17
N GLU A 55 -8.23 12.03 -12.61
CA GLU A 55 -8.86 10.97 -11.82
C GLU A 55 -7.87 10.37 -10.81
N PRO A 56 -8.09 10.54 -9.49
CA PRO A 56 -7.15 10.08 -8.48
C PRO A 56 -7.25 8.58 -8.18
N LEU A 57 -8.37 7.95 -8.53
CA LEU A 57 -8.61 6.51 -8.33
C LEU A 57 -8.62 5.79 -9.67
N THR A 58 -7.99 4.62 -9.74
CA THR A 58 -8.00 3.80 -10.94
C THR A 58 -9.29 2.98 -11.04
N TYR A 59 -9.56 2.49 -12.25
CA TYR A 59 -10.65 1.54 -12.47
C TYR A 59 -10.49 0.26 -11.61
N TYR A 60 -9.26 -0.22 -11.48
CA TYR A 60 -8.94 -1.41 -10.68
C TYR A 60 -9.25 -1.17 -9.20
N ASP A 61 -8.81 -0.04 -8.63
CA ASP A 61 -9.06 0.34 -7.23
C ASP A 61 -10.56 0.49 -6.94
N MET A 62 -11.30 1.15 -7.84
CA MET A 62 -12.76 1.26 -7.74
C MET A 62 -13.49 -0.09 -7.81
N ASN A 63 -12.97 -1.03 -8.61
CA ASN A 63 -13.54 -2.37 -8.71
C ASN A 63 -13.28 -3.21 -7.45
N LEU A 64 -12.13 -3.04 -6.80
CA LEU A 64 -11.86 -3.64 -5.48
C LEU A 64 -12.88 -3.12 -4.45
N SER A 65 -13.16 -1.82 -4.43
CA SER A 65 -14.16 -1.25 -3.51
C SER A 65 -15.55 -1.81 -3.74
N ALA A 66 -15.93 -2.06 -5.00
CA ALA A 66 -17.20 -2.70 -5.33
C ALA A 66 -17.27 -4.15 -4.84
N GLN A 67 -16.15 -4.89 -4.87
CA GLN A 67 -16.07 -6.24 -4.30
C GLN A 67 -16.16 -6.21 -2.77
N ASP A 68 -15.40 -5.34 -2.12
CA ASP A 68 -15.44 -5.11 -0.67
C ASP A 68 -16.86 -4.79 -0.19
N HIS A 69 -17.57 -3.89 -0.87
CA HIS A 69 -18.94 -3.55 -0.50
C HIS A 69 -19.91 -4.72 -0.64
N GLN A 70 -19.73 -5.58 -1.66
CA GLN A 70 -20.51 -6.80 -1.75
C GLN A 70 -20.19 -7.75 -0.60
N THR A 71 -18.92 -7.94 -0.25
CA THR A 71 -18.51 -8.80 0.86
C THR A 71 -19.00 -8.28 2.22
N PHE A 72 -18.96 -6.97 2.45
CA PHE A 72 -19.30 -6.39 3.76
C PHE A 72 -20.79 -6.15 3.95
N PHE A 73 -21.51 -5.73 2.90
CA PHE A 73 -22.84 -5.17 3.02
C PHE A 73 -23.95 -6.04 2.46
N THR A 74 -23.62 -7.24 1.98
CA THR A 74 -24.62 -8.20 1.46
C THR A 74 -24.59 -9.52 2.21
N CYS A 75 -25.72 -10.22 2.20
CA CYS A 75 -25.82 -11.60 2.68
C CYS A 75 -26.90 -12.36 1.91
N ASP A 76 -26.93 -13.68 2.07
CA ASP A 76 -27.83 -14.55 1.31
C ASP A 76 -29.32 -14.28 1.55
N THR A 77 -29.70 -13.55 2.60
CA THR A 77 -31.10 -13.21 2.89
C THR A 77 -31.55 -11.87 2.32
N ASP A 78 -30.70 -11.15 1.58
CA ASP A 78 -31.04 -9.82 1.04
C ASP A 78 -32.24 -9.86 0.08
N PHE A 79 -32.50 -10.99 -0.58
CA PHE A 79 -33.68 -11.16 -1.45
C PHE A 79 -35.01 -11.07 -0.68
N LEU A 80 -35.00 -11.26 0.64
CA LEU A 80 -36.18 -11.12 1.49
C LEU A 80 -36.51 -9.65 1.82
N ARG A 81 -35.59 -8.73 1.53
CA ARG A 81 -35.70 -7.31 1.86
C ARG A 81 -35.60 -6.50 0.56
N PRO A 82 -36.71 -5.94 0.04
CA PRO A 82 -36.73 -5.27 -1.25
C PRO A 82 -35.67 -4.17 -1.40
N SER A 83 -35.44 -3.36 -0.36
CA SER A 83 -34.41 -2.32 -0.35
C SER A 83 -32.99 -2.89 -0.49
N ASP A 84 -32.69 -4.03 0.17
CA ASP A 84 -31.37 -4.65 0.09
C ASP A 84 -31.13 -5.30 -1.27
N THR A 85 -32.18 -5.82 -1.93
CA THR A 85 -32.10 -6.31 -3.32
C THR A 85 -31.71 -5.18 -4.29
N VAL A 86 -32.26 -3.97 -4.10
CA VAL A 86 -31.85 -2.79 -4.87
C VAL A 86 -30.39 -2.44 -4.59
N MET A 87 -30.00 -2.44 -3.31
CA MET A 87 -28.62 -2.12 -2.92
C MET A 87 -27.60 -3.13 -3.45
N GLN A 88 -27.93 -4.42 -3.51
CA GLN A 88 -27.06 -5.45 -4.09
C GLN A 88 -26.71 -5.14 -5.55
N LYS A 89 -27.68 -4.61 -6.32
CA LYS A 89 -27.45 -4.14 -7.70
C LYS A 89 -26.62 -2.85 -7.70
N ALA A 90 -26.93 -1.91 -6.80
CA ALA A 90 -26.21 -0.65 -6.68
C ALA A 90 -24.71 -0.85 -6.40
N TRP A 91 -24.33 -1.84 -5.58
CA TRP A 91 -22.92 -2.13 -5.30
C TRP A 91 -22.12 -2.67 -6.49
N ARG A 92 -22.81 -3.23 -7.50
CA ARG A 92 -22.21 -3.73 -8.75
C ARG A 92 -22.25 -2.70 -9.87
N GLU A 93 -23.07 -1.68 -9.73
CA GLU A 93 -23.26 -0.64 -10.74
C GLU A 93 -22.00 0.23 -10.84
N ARG A 94 -21.52 0.44 -12.06
CA ARG A 94 -20.27 1.15 -12.36
C ARG A 94 -20.49 2.64 -12.52
N ASN A 95 -21.67 3.04 -12.99
CA ASN A 95 -22.03 4.42 -13.23
C ASN A 95 -22.44 5.12 -11.90
N PRO A 96 -21.71 6.14 -11.42
CA PRO A 96 -22.02 6.78 -10.14
C PRO A 96 -23.42 7.41 -10.06
N PRO A 97 -23.90 8.17 -11.07
CA PRO A 97 -25.29 8.63 -11.09
C PRO A 97 -26.33 7.51 -10.95
N ALA A 98 -26.12 6.37 -11.61
CA ALA A 98 -27.01 5.22 -11.50
C ALA A 98 -26.96 4.58 -10.10
N ARG A 99 -25.77 4.50 -9.48
CA ARG A 99 -25.61 4.06 -8.08
C ARG A 99 -26.40 4.95 -7.11
N ILE A 100 -26.29 6.26 -7.24
CA ILE A 100 -26.99 7.23 -6.40
C ILE A 100 -28.50 7.08 -6.57
N LYS A 101 -28.98 6.99 -7.82
CA LYS A 101 -30.41 6.76 -8.11
C LYS A 101 -30.92 5.47 -7.47
N ALA A 102 -30.15 4.38 -7.53
CA ALA A 102 -30.53 3.12 -6.91
C ALA A 102 -30.59 3.22 -5.37
N ALA A 103 -29.70 3.99 -4.73
CA ALA A 103 -29.78 4.21 -3.29
C ALA A 103 -31.06 4.97 -2.89
N TYR A 104 -31.47 5.98 -3.66
CA TYR A 104 -32.76 6.64 -3.42
C TYR A 104 -33.95 5.70 -3.61
N GLN A 105 -33.95 4.84 -4.64
CA GLN A 105 -34.97 3.81 -4.81
C GLN A 105 -35.04 2.84 -3.64
N ALA A 106 -33.89 2.47 -3.06
CA ALA A 106 -33.86 1.63 -1.86
C ALA A 106 -34.48 2.35 -0.64
N LEU A 107 -34.28 3.67 -0.50
CA LEU A 107 -34.89 4.49 0.55
C LEU A 107 -36.40 4.69 0.37
N GLU A 108 -36.89 4.77 -0.87
CA GLU A 108 -38.34 4.79 -1.16
C GLU A 108 -39.03 3.50 -0.69
N LEU A 109 -38.36 2.36 -0.81
CA LEU A 109 -38.87 1.06 -0.34
C LEU A 109 -38.75 0.91 1.18
N ASN A 110 -37.66 1.40 1.76
CA ASN A 110 -37.41 1.36 3.20
C ASN A 110 -36.54 2.55 3.61
N ASN A 111 -37.16 3.53 4.26
CA ASN A 111 -36.48 4.74 4.71
C ASN A 111 -35.39 4.46 5.78
N ASP A 112 -35.39 3.28 6.40
CA ASP A 112 -34.37 2.82 7.34
C ASP A 112 -33.31 1.92 6.65
N CYS A 113 -33.08 2.06 5.34
CA CYS A 113 -32.02 1.33 4.64
C CYS A 113 -30.63 1.94 4.92
N ALA A 114 -29.93 1.41 5.92
CA ALA A 114 -28.62 1.91 6.35
C ALA A 114 -27.55 1.92 5.24
N THR A 115 -27.53 0.88 4.40
CA THR A 115 -26.58 0.73 3.28
C THR A 115 -26.81 1.75 2.16
N ALA A 116 -28.06 2.18 1.94
CA ALA A 116 -28.36 3.26 1.01
C ALA A 116 -27.79 4.60 1.50
N TYR A 117 -27.97 4.94 2.78
CA TYR A 117 -27.34 6.13 3.36
C TYR A 117 -25.81 6.07 3.32
N VAL A 118 -25.20 4.89 3.52
CA VAL A 118 -23.76 4.70 3.33
C VAL A 118 -23.34 5.06 1.90
N LEU A 119 -24.05 4.56 0.89
CA LEU A 119 -23.75 4.86 -0.51
C LEU A 119 -23.84 6.36 -0.79
N LEU A 120 -24.92 7.01 -0.35
CA LEU A 120 -25.09 8.46 -0.53
C LEU A 120 -23.99 9.26 0.19
N ALA A 121 -23.61 8.86 1.42
CA ALA A 121 -22.55 9.51 2.17
C ALA A 121 -21.18 9.39 1.48
N GLU A 122 -20.91 8.27 0.82
CA GLU A 122 -19.68 8.06 0.07
C GLU A 122 -19.69 8.78 -1.29
N GLU A 123 -20.80 8.73 -2.04
CA GLU A 123 -20.84 9.11 -3.45
C GLU A 123 -21.45 10.49 -3.71
N GLU A 124 -22.49 10.89 -2.97
CA GLU A 124 -23.25 12.11 -3.26
C GLU A 124 -22.74 13.31 -2.45
N ALA A 125 -22.28 13.06 -1.22
CA ALA A 125 -21.79 14.11 -0.34
C ALA A 125 -20.66 14.92 -0.99
N THR A 126 -20.82 16.24 -1.05
CA THR A 126 -19.81 17.15 -1.63
C THR A 126 -18.86 17.72 -0.58
N THR A 127 -19.22 17.63 0.70
CA THR A 127 -18.41 18.08 1.83
C THR A 127 -18.37 17.02 2.93
N ILE A 128 -17.39 17.13 3.84
CA ILE A 128 -17.30 16.25 5.02
C ILE A 128 -18.53 16.42 5.94
N VAL A 129 -19.11 17.62 5.99
CA VAL A 129 -20.32 17.90 6.78
C VAL A 129 -21.53 17.16 6.19
N ASP A 130 -21.67 17.15 4.86
CA ASP A 130 -22.73 16.39 4.19
C ASP A 130 -22.57 14.88 4.40
N ALA A 131 -21.33 14.39 4.27
CA ALA A 131 -21.02 12.99 4.53
C ALA A 131 -21.38 12.61 5.97
N GLU A 132 -20.98 13.43 6.97
CA GLU A 132 -21.32 13.18 8.36
C GLU A 132 -22.83 13.15 8.60
N ARG A 133 -23.59 14.07 7.98
CA ARG A 133 -25.06 14.10 8.08
C ARG A 133 -25.69 12.80 7.57
N LEU A 134 -25.26 12.32 6.41
CA LEU A 134 -25.75 11.07 5.83
C LEU A 134 -25.30 9.85 6.66
N PHE A 135 -24.06 9.82 7.15
CA PHE A 135 -23.60 8.75 8.05
C PHE A 135 -24.34 8.74 9.40
N LYS A 136 -24.80 9.88 9.92
CA LYS A 136 -25.65 9.91 11.13
C LYS A 136 -27.03 9.30 10.86
N GLN A 137 -27.60 9.50 9.67
CA GLN A 137 -28.82 8.82 9.25
C GLN A 137 -28.57 7.31 9.10
N ALA A 138 -27.46 6.93 8.47
CA ALA A 138 -27.02 5.55 8.37
C ALA A 138 -26.86 4.90 9.75
N LEU A 139 -26.29 5.59 10.73
CA LEU A 139 -26.08 5.07 12.09
C LEU A 139 -27.41 4.77 12.77
N LYS A 140 -28.38 5.69 12.71
CA LYS A 140 -29.71 5.49 13.30
C LYS A 140 -30.40 4.24 12.73
N ALA A 141 -30.38 4.09 11.41
CA ALA A 141 -30.92 2.92 10.72
C ALA A 141 -30.13 1.64 11.07
N GLY A 142 -28.80 1.71 11.01
CA GLY A 142 -27.89 0.59 11.23
C GLY A 142 -27.96 0.04 12.66
N GLU A 143 -28.04 0.88 13.68
CA GLU A 143 -28.21 0.43 15.06
C GLU A 143 -29.54 -0.29 15.29
N THR A 144 -30.62 0.19 14.65
CA THR A 144 -31.94 -0.43 14.75
C THR A 144 -31.92 -1.82 14.13
N ILE A 145 -31.33 -1.95 12.95
CA ILE A 145 -31.16 -3.24 12.26
C ILE A 145 -30.24 -4.18 13.06
N TYR A 146 -29.09 -3.67 13.52
CA TYR A 146 -28.14 -4.45 14.32
C TYR A 146 -28.79 -5.01 15.60
N ARG A 147 -29.52 -4.18 16.36
CA ARG A 147 -30.24 -4.63 17.57
C ARG A 147 -31.26 -5.74 17.26
N ARG A 148 -31.97 -5.65 16.14
CA ARG A 148 -32.90 -6.70 15.70
C ARG A 148 -32.17 -7.99 15.32
N SER A 149 -31.06 -7.89 14.59
CA SER A 149 -30.28 -9.07 14.18
C SER A 149 -29.64 -9.81 15.37
N GLN A 150 -29.17 -9.07 16.37
CA GLN A 150 -28.65 -9.61 17.64
C GLN A 150 -29.69 -10.48 18.37
N GLN A 151 -30.96 -10.04 18.41
CA GLN A 151 -32.03 -10.79 19.08
C GLN A 151 -32.33 -12.14 18.43
N CYS A 152 -32.07 -12.28 17.13
CA CYS A 152 -32.37 -13.49 16.36
C CYS A 152 -31.14 -14.36 16.08
N GLN A 153 -29.96 -14.04 16.60
CA GLN A 153 -28.68 -14.61 16.15
C GLN A 153 -28.61 -16.15 16.21
N HIS A 154 -29.21 -16.78 17.23
CA HIS A 154 -29.13 -18.23 17.45
C HIS A 154 -30.23 -19.03 16.74
N GLN A 155 -31.05 -18.39 15.90
CA GLN A 155 -32.21 -19.05 15.29
C GLN A 155 -31.84 -19.90 14.08
N SER A 156 -30.89 -19.45 13.26
CA SER A 156 -30.40 -20.23 12.10
C SER A 156 -29.09 -19.65 11.54
N PRO A 157 -28.34 -20.40 10.71
CA PRO A 157 -27.14 -19.89 10.02
C PRO A 157 -27.40 -18.63 9.19
N GLN A 158 -28.62 -18.46 8.68
CA GLN A 158 -29.04 -17.27 7.92
C GLN A 158 -29.12 -16.03 8.82
N HIS A 159 -29.55 -16.19 10.08
CA HIS A 159 -29.58 -15.11 11.06
C HIS A 159 -28.17 -14.74 11.53
N GLU A 160 -27.26 -15.71 11.66
CA GLU A 160 -25.84 -15.44 11.93
C GLU A 160 -25.17 -14.67 10.79
N ALA A 161 -25.46 -15.04 9.54
CA ALA A 161 -24.96 -14.34 8.36
C ALA A 161 -25.51 -12.90 8.29
N GLN A 162 -26.80 -12.72 8.60
CA GLN A 162 -27.40 -11.39 8.67
C GLN A 162 -26.77 -10.54 9.78
N LEU A 163 -26.58 -11.09 10.98
CA LEU A 163 -25.90 -10.38 12.07
C LEU A 163 -24.48 -9.97 11.67
N ARG A 164 -23.72 -10.85 11.00
CA ARG A 164 -22.37 -10.52 10.52
C ARG A 164 -22.39 -9.33 9.55
N ARG A 165 -23.30 -9.36 8.58
CA ARG A 165 -23.51 -8.25 7.63
C ARG A 165 -23.89 -6.97 8.35
N ASP A 166 -24.86 -7.02 9.27
CA ASP A 166 -25.36 -5.83 9.97
C ASP A 166 -24.28 -5.26 10.92
N THR A 167 -23.45 -6.12 11.51
CA THR A 167 -22.27 -5.72 12.29
C THR A 167 -21.24 -5.01 11.41
N ASN A 168 -20.94 -5.56 10.22
CA ASN A 168 -20.01 -4.94 9.26
C ASN A 168 -20.49 -3.55 8.83
N VAL A 169 -21.79 -3.40 8.52
CA VAL A 169 -22.41 -2.11 8.18
C VAL A 169 -22.26 -1.13 9.34
N LEU A 170 -22.59 -1.54 10.58
CA LEU A 170 -22.52 -0.67 11.75
C LEU A 170 -21.07 -0.20 12.04
N VAL A 171 -20.10 -1.12 11.99
CA VAL A 171 -18.68 -0.82 12.21
C VAL A 171 -18.16 0.12 11.14
N TYR A 172 -18.56 -0.11 9.87
CA TYR A 172 -18.22 0.78 8.76
C TYR A 172 -18.72 2.21 9.01
N ILE A 173 -20.00 2.36 9.36
CA ILE A 173 -20.62 3.67 9.63
C ILE A 173 -19.92 4.38 10.78
N LYS A 174 -19.75 3.71 11.93
CA LYS A 174 -19.08 4.28 13.11
C LYS A 174 -17.64 4.69 12.78
N ARG A 175 -16.89 3.88 12.01
CA ARG A 175 -15.54 4.25 11.56
C ARG A 175 -15.56 5.50 10.67
N ARG A 176 -16.46 5.57 9.68
CA ARG A 176 -16.57 6.74 8.80
C ARG A 176 -17.00 8.00 9.55
N LEU A 177 -17.84 7.89 10.58
CA LEU A 177 -18.15 9.00 11.48
C LEU A 177 -16.92 9.46 12.27
N ALA A 178 -16.08 8.54 12.77
CA ALA A 178 -14.83 8.91 13.42
C ALA A 178 -13.89 9.67 12.45
N MET A 179 -13.81 9.22 11.19
CA MET A 179 -13.04 9.90 10.15
C MET A 179 -13.60 11.29 9.82
N CYS A 180 -14.93 11.45 9.78
CA CYS A 180 -15.58 12.76 9.63
C CYS A 180 -15.24 13.68 10.81
N ALA A 181 -15.40 13.20 12.05
CA ALA A 181 -15.09 13.96 13.26
C ALA A 181 -13.64 14.45 13.26
N ARG A 182 -12.69 13.58 12.89
CA ARG A 182 -11.28 13.95 12.72
C ARG A 182 -11.10 15.06 11.68
N LYS A 183 -11.64 14.89 10.48
CA LYS A 183 -11.54 15.88 9.38
C LYS A 183 -12.19 17.23 9.74
N LEU A 184 -13.17 17.23 10.64
CA LEU A 184 -13.84 18.41 11.18
C LEU A 184 -13.16 18.99 12.44
N GLY A 185 -11.97 18.52 12.80
CA GLY A 185 -11.19 19.02 13.94
C GLY A 185 -11.64 18.48 15.31
N ARG A 186 -12.66 17.61 15.36
CA ARG A 186 -13.15 16.98 16.60
C ARG A 186 -12.33 15.72 16.92
N ILE A 187 -11.03 15.89 17.10
CA ILE A 187 -10.08 14.77 17.20
C ILE A 187 -10.34 13.89 18.43
N ARG A 188 -10.70 14.47 19.58
CA ARG A 188 -11.04 13.71 20.80
C ARG A 188 -12.26 12.81 20.61
N GLU A 189 -13.26 13.28 19.87
CA GLU A 189 -14.45 12.49 19.52
C GLU A 189 -14.07 11.31 18.61
N ALA A 190 -13.24 11.56 17.58
CA ALA A 190 -12.74 10.52 16.69
C ALA A 190 -11.98 9.42 17.46
N VAL A 191 -11.06 9.80 18.36
CA VAL A 191 -10.32 8.87 19.22
C VAL A 191 -11.27 8.04 20.09
N LYS A 192 -12.29 8.68 20.70
CA LYS A 192 -13.28 7.97 21.51
C LYS A 192 -14.01 6.90 20.68
N ILE A 193 -14.55 7.28 19.52
CA ILE A 193 -15.28 6.35 18.64
C ILE A 193 -14.39 5.18 18.22
N MET A 194 -13.12 5.43 17.85
CA MET A 194 -12.19 4.37 17.44
C MET A 194 -11.85 3.41 18.58
N ARG A 195 -11.62 3.93 19.80
CA ARG A 195 -11.37 3.10 20.99
C ARG A 195 -12.60 2.26 21.36
N ASP A 196 -13.79 2.86 21.29
CA ASP A 196 -15.06 2.17 21.57
C ASP A 196 -15.27 1.04 20.55
N LEU A 197 -15.05 1.29 19.25
CA LEU A 197 -15.12 0.26 18.21
C LEU A 197 -14.16 -0.91 18.45
N MET A 198 -12.90 -0.62 18.78
CA MET A 198 -11.90 -1.67 19.03
C MET A 198 -12.22 -2.49 20.29
N LYS A 199 -12.96 -1.91 21.25
CA LYS A 199 -13.41 -2.61 22.46
C LYS A 199 -14.68 -3.43 22.22
N GLU A 200 -15.64 -2.86 21.49
CA GLU A 200 -16.95 -3.47 21.20
C GLU A 200 -16.83 -4.60 20.17
N PHE A 201 -15.91 -4.47 19.20
CA PHE A 201 -15.71 -5.46 18.14
C PHE A 201 -14.24 -5.93 17.98
N PRO A 202 -13.62 -6.55 19.02
CA PRO A 202 -12.21 -6.94 18.98
C PRO A 202 -11.78 -7.84 17.80
N PRO A 203 -12.59 -8.81 17.33
CA PRO A 203 -12.22 -9.68 16.21
C PRO A 203 -12.21 -8.99 14.84
N LEU A 204 -12.85 -7.81 14.70
CA LEU A 204 -13.03 -7.14 13.41
C LEU A 204 -11.80 -6.30 13.06
N THR A 205 -10.67 -6.98 12.89
CA THR A 205 -9.43 -6.43 12.34
C THR A 205 -9.55 -6.04 10.87
N MET A 206 -10.67 -6.34 10.19
CA MET A 206 -10.86 -6.13 8.74
C MET A 206 -10.64 -4.68 8.28
N LEU A 207 -10.93 -3.69 9.11
CA LEU A 207 -10.78 -2.27 8.74
C LEU A 207 -9.53 -1.60 9.32
N ASN A 208 -8.66 -2.34 10.00
CA ASN A 208 -7.42 -1.85 10.61
C ASN A 208 -7.61 -0.52 11.39
N ILE A 209 -8.67 -0.43 12.20
CA ILE A 209 -9.09 0.79 12.93
C ILE A 209 -7.95 1.38 13.79
N HIS A 210 -7.03 0.53 14.25
CA HIS A 210 -5.85 0.95 14.99
C HIS A 210 -4.97 1.95 14.23
N GLU A 211 -4.90 1.90 12.89
CA GLU A 211 -4.13 2.86 12.11
C GLU A 211 -4.80 4.24 12.08
N ASN A 212 -6.15 4.28 12.03
CA ASN A 212 -6.90 5.52 12.21
C ASN A 212 -6.66 6.13 13.61
N LEU A 213 -6.60 5.26 14.64
CA LEU A 213 -6.38 5.66 16.02
C LEU A 213 -4.96 6.22 16.22
N LEU A 214 -3.94 5.55 15.67
CA LEU A 214 -2.54 6.02 15.73
C LEU A 214 -2.42 7.43 15.17
N GLU A 215 -2.98 7.66 13.98
CA GLU A 215 -2.92 8.97 13.33
C GLU A 215 -3.66 10.03 14.18
N SER A 216 -4.84 9.74 14.70
CA SER A 216 -5.62 10.69 15.51
C SER A 216 -4.93 11.01 16.85
N LEU A 217 -4.24 10.04 17.45
CA LEU A 217 -3.46 10.24 18.68
C LEU A 217 -2.19 11.06 18.44
N LEU A 218 -1.53 10.86 17.29
CA LEU A 218 -0.41 11.71 16.87
C LEU A 218 -0.84 13.16 16.67
N GLU A 219 -2.03 13.38 16.11
CA GLU A 219 -2.58 14.73 15.96
C GLU A 219 -2.84 15.40 17.31
N LEU A 220 -3.31 14.65 18.31
CA LEU A 220 -3.41 15.13 19.70
C LEU A 220 -2.06 15.24 20.43
N GLN A 221 -0.96 14.80 19.83
CA GLN A 221 0.35 14.67 20.47
C GLN A 221 0.31 13.79 21.73
N ALA A 222 -0.63 12.84 21.80
CA ALA A 222 -0.79 11.90 22.88
C ALA A 222 0.23 10.75 22.76
N TYR A 223 1.52 11.05 22.76
CA TYR A 223 2.59 10.09 22.42
C TYR A 223 2.63 8.86 23.34
N ALA A 224 2.25 9.02 24.61
CA ALA A 224 2.12 7.89 25.53
C ALA A 224 1.02 6.91 25.11
N ASP A 225 -0.12 7.43 24.62
CA ASP A 225 -1.21 6.62 24.08
C ASP A 225 -0.80 5.95 22.75
N VAL A 226 -0.06 6.66 21.90
CA VAL A 226 0.50 6.08 20.65
C VAL A 226 1.40 4.89 21.01
N GLN A 227 2.29 5.05 21.99
CA GLN A 227 3.16 3.98 22.47
C GLN A 227 2.36 2.79 23.03
N ALA A 228 1.26 3.04 23.75
CA ALA A 228 0.39 2.00 24.29
C ALA A 228 -0.35 1.21 23.20
N VAL A 229 -0.72 1.86 22.08
CA VAL A 229 -1.27 1.16 20.92
C VAL A 229 -0.17 0.31 20.26
N LEU A 230 0.99 0.89 19.98
CA LEU A 230 2.11 0.19 19.32
C LEU A 230 2.62 -1.02 20.11
N ALA A 231 2.66 -0.95 21.44
CA ALA A 231 3.09 -2.06 22.29
C ALA A 231 2.28 -3.35 22.08
N LYS A 232 0.99 -3.22 21.71
CA LYS A 232 0.15 -4.38 21.35
C LYS A 232 0.59 -5.05 20.06
N TYR A 233 1.24 -4.30 19.16
CA TYR A 233 1.71 -4.74 17.87
C TYR A 233 3.22 -5.01 17.84
N ASP A 234 3.90 -5.04 18.99
CA ASP A 234 5.31 -5.46 19.06
C ASP A 234 5.46 -6.96 18.80
N ASP A 235 4.42 -7.76 19.09
CA ASP A 235 4.35 -9.18 18.76
C ASP A 235 4.64 -9.43 17.26
N ILE A 236 5.53 -10.39 16.98
CA ILE A 236 5.97 -10.78 15.63
C ILE A 236 4.82 -11.47 14.86
N SER A 237 3.88 -12.11 15.56
CA SER A 237 2.75 -12.80 14.95
C SER A 237 1.70 -11.84 14.38
N LEU A 238 1.69 -10.57 14.82
CA LEU A 238 0.74 -9.58 14.36
C LEU A 238 1.20 -8.92 13.05
N PRO A 239 0.26 -8.65 12.12
CA PRO A 239 0.59 -8.08 10.83
C PRO A 239 1.17 -6.68 10.99
N LYS A 240 2.38 -6.46 10.46
CA LYS A 240 2.99 -5.13 10.37
C LYS A 240 2.39 -4.32 9.21
N SER A 241 2.54 -3.01 9.29
CA SER A 241 2.19 -2.03 8.25
C SER A 241 3.14 -0.83 8.33
N ALA A 242 3.15 0.01 7.29
CA ALA A 242 3.95 1.23 7.30
C ALA A 242 3.56 2.13 8.48
N ALA A 243 2.26 2.20 8.80
CA ALA A 243 1.75 2.95 9.94
C ALA A 243 2.35 2.48 11.27
N ILE A 244 2.46 1.17 11.51
CA ILE A 244 3.06 0.63 12.73
C ILE A 244 4.57 0.93 12.76
N CYS A 245 5.30 0.54 11.70
CA CYS A 245 6.75 0.60 11.69
C CYS A 245 7.28 2.04 11.73
N TYR A 246 6.75 2.92 10.88
CA TYR A 246 7.22 4.31 10.83
C TYR A 246 6.74 5.15 12.01
N THR A 247 5.57 4.87 12.59
CA THR A 247 5.15 5.58 13.81
C THR A 247 6.01 5.18 15.00
N ALA A 248 6.40 3.90 15.12
CA ALA A 248 7.36 3.47 16.13
C ALA A 248 8.72 4.16 15.95
N ALA A 249 9.21 4.26 14.70
CA ALA A 249 10.44 4.99 14.37
C ALA A 249 10.34 6.48 14.73
N LEU A 250 9.20 7.12 14.45
CA LEU A 250 8.94 8.52 14.80
C LEU A 250 8.99 8.75 16.32
N LEU A 251 8.38 7.86 17.13
CA LEU A 251 8.41 8.00 18.59
C LEU A 251 9.82 7.90 19.17
N LYS A 252 10.66 7.00 18.64
CA LYS A 252 12.08 6.89 19.04
C LYS A 252 12.88 8.10 18.58
N THR A 253 12.69 8.51 17.33
CA THR A 253 13.32 9.71 16.74
C THR A 253 13.05 10.95 17.58
N ARG A 254 11.80 11.15 18.00
CA ARG A 254 11.39 12.29 18.85
C ARG A 254 12.22 12.44 20.12
N THR A 255 12.76 11.35 20.68
CA THR A 255 13.51 11.39 21.94
C THR A 255 14.95 11.88 21.79
N VAL A 256 15.45 11.99 20.55
CA VAL A 256 16.87 12.29 20.26
C VAL A 256 17.08 13.34 19.17
N SER A 257 16.06 13.66 18.38
CA SER A 257 16.21 14.41 17.13
C SER A 257 16.55 15.89 17.33
N ASP A 258 16.17 16.49 18.45
CA ASP A 258 16.45 17.89 18.81
C ASP A 258 17.96 18.16 18.98
N LYS A 259 18.71 17.14 19.43
CA LYS A 259 20.15 17.22 19.69
C LYS A 259 21.00 16.47 18.67
N PHE A 260 20.35 15.85 17.67
CA PHE A 260 21.05 15.04 16.69
C PHE A 260 21.81 15.93 15.70
N SER A 261 23.11 15.70 15.58
CA SER A 261 23.99 16.33 14.60
C SER A 261 24.87 15.26 13.97
N PRO A 262 24.87 15.11 12.64
CA PRO A 262 25.72 14.14 11.95
C PRO A 262 27.21 14.33 12.28
N GLU A 263 27.69 15.58 12.30
CA GLU A 263 29.09 15.90 12.62
C GLU A 263 29.46 15.48 14.04
N THR A 264 28.57 15.74 14.99
CA THR A 264 28.78 15.37 16.39
C THR A 264 28.78 13.84 16.52
N ALA A 265 27.82 13.16 15.90
CA ALA A 265 27.73 11.71 15.88
C ALA A 265 28.97 11.04 15.26
N SER A 266 29.56 11.63 14.20
CA SER A 266 30.80 11.11 13.61
C SER A 266 32.01 11.23 14.53
N ARG A 267 32.05 12.23 15.42
CA ARG A 267 33.18 12.42 16.37
C ARG A 267 33.04 11.60 17.64
N ARG A 268 31.85 11.57 18.25
CA ARG A 268 31.61 10.94 19.56
C ARG A 268 30.95 9.55 19.48
N GLY A 269 30.52 9.13 18.30
CA GLY A 269 29.63 7.98 18.12
C GLY A 269 28.18 8.29 18.51
N LEU A 270 27.28 7.35 18.22
CA LEU A 270 25.87 7.44 18.60
C LEU A 270 25.70 6.98 20.06
N SER A 271 24.89 7.72 20.83
CA SER A 271 24.41 7.27 22.14
C SER A 271 23.45 6.10 21.98
N THR A 272 23.20 5.35 23.06
CA THR A 272 22.24 4.22 23.05
C THR A 272 20.85 4.64 22.56
N ALA A 273 20.37 5.83 22.95
CA ALA A 273 19.09 6.33 22.49
C ALA A 273 19.09 6.65 20.98
N GLU A 274 20.17 7.24 20.47
CA GLU A 274 20.35 7.51 19.04
C GLU A 274 20.43 6.21 18.24
N ILE A 275 21.18 5.21 18.72
CA ILE A 275 21.25 3.86 18.11
C ILE A 275 19.85 3.26 18.00
N ASN A 276 19.08 3.26 19.08
CA ASN A 276 17.71 2.72 19.09
C ASN A 276 16.78 3.43 18.09
N ALA A 277 16.94 4.75 17.90
CA ALA A 277 16.17 5.51 16.92
C ALA A 277 16.58 5.16 15.48
N VAL A 278 17.89 5.07 15.22
CA VAL A 278 18.45 4.66 13.93
C VAL A 278 18.01 3.25 13.56
N GLU A 279 18.09 2.29 14.48
CA GLU A 279 17.59 0.92 14.27
C GLU A 279 16.08 0.86 13.99
N ALA A 280 15.29 1.70 14.65
CA ALA A 280 13.85 1.78 14.38
C ALA A 280 13.57 2.34 12.97
N ILE A 281 14.34 3.35 12.52
CA ILE A 281 14.26 3.85 11.14
C ILE A 281 14.65 2.75 10.15
N HIS A 282 15.75 2.05 10.39
CA HIS A 282 16.18 0.95 9.53
C HIS A 282 15.11 -0.12 9.40
N ARG A 283 14.53 -0.60 10.51
CA ARG A 283 13.41 -1.56 10.47
C ARG A 283 12.20 -1.04 9.71
N ALA A 284 11.90 0.26 9.78
CA ALA A 284 10.78 0.85 9.05
C ALA A 284 11.06 0.94 7.54
N VAL A 285 12.25 1.40 7.14
CA VAL A 285 12.72 1.44 5.74
C VAL A 285 12.80 0.05 5.15
N GLU A 286 13.24 -0.90 5.96
CA GLU A 286 13.32 -2.30 5.59
C GLU A 286 11.93 -2.91 5.31
N PHE A 287 10.94 -2.56 6.14
CA PHE A 287 9.57 -2.97 5.90
C PHE A 287 9.01 -2.37 4.60
N ASN A 288 9.07 -1.04 4.44
CA ASN A 288 8.60 -0.34 3.25
C ASN A 288 9.59 0.79 2.82
N PRO A 289 10.47 0.53 1.83
CA PRO A 289 11.53 1.46 1.40
C PRO A 289 11.03 2.63 0.56
N HIS A 290 9.74 2.66 0.20
CA HIS A 290 9.16 3.72 -0.62
C HIS A 290 8.84 4.98 0.20
N VAL A 291 8.53 4.82 1.49
CA VAL A 291 8.08 5.88 2.40
C VAL A 291 9.07 7.05 2.55
N PRO A 292 10.40 6.86 2.71
CA PRO A 292 11.31 7.97 3.02
C PRO A 292 11.28 9.08 1.97
N LYS A 293 11.19 8.73 0.68
CA LYS A 293 11.16 9.72 -0.41
C LYS A 293 9.95 10.64 -0.34
N TYR A 294 8.80 10.14 0.13
CA TYR A 294 7.62 10.98 0.34
C TYR A 294 7.74 11.82 1.61
N LEU A 295 8.25 11.25 2.71
CA LEU A 295 8.45 11.99 3.95
C LEU A 295 9.47 13.13 3.81
N LEU A 296 10.50 12.91 2.99
CA LEU A 296 11.54 13.87 2.67
C LEU A 296 11.17 14.79 1.52
N GLU A 297 9.94 14.67 0.99
CA GLU A 297 9.41 15.47 -0.12
C GLU A 297 10.28 15.43 -1.40
N MET A 298 11.10 14.37 -1.54
CA MET A 298 11.87 14.07 -2.75
C MET A 298 10.99 13.49 -3.86
N LYS A 299 9.77 13.07 -3.52
CA LYS A 299 8.74 12.58 -4.43
C LYS A 299 7.40 13.24 -4.10
N SER A 300 6.70 13.73 -5.12
CA SER A 300 5.42 14.40 -4.96
C SER A 300 4.36 13.47 -4.35
N LEU A 301 3.62 14.00 -3.38
CA LEU A 301 2.44 13.34 -2.82
C LEU A 301 1.23 13.52 -3.75
N ILE A 302 0.43 12.46 -3.88
CA ILE A 302 -0.88 12.45 -4.53
C ILE A 302 -1.95 12.05 -3.51
N LEU A 303 -3.23 12.10 -3.88
CA LEU A 303 -4.27 11.50 -3.05
C LEU A 303 -4.03 9.98 -2.93
N PRO A 304 -4.13 9.40 -1.72
CA PRO A 304 -3.91 7.98 -1.55
C PRO A 304 -5.05 7.17 -2.18
N PRO A 305 -4.78 5.96 -2.69
CA PRO A 305 -5.83 5.07 -3.21
C PRO A 305 -6.77 4.55 -2.11
N GLU A 306 -7.89 3.93 -2.49
CA GLU A 306 -8.80 3.24 -1.58
C GLU A 306 -8.24 1.88 -1.13
N HIS A 307 -7.32 1.29 -1.90
CA HIS A 307 -6.58 0.07 -1.58
C HIS A 307 -5.07 0.27 -1.69
N ILE A 308 -4.32 -0.48 -0.89
CA ILE A 308 -2.87 -0.44 -0.80
C ILE A 308 -2.28 -1.84 -0.97
N LEU A 309 -1.11 -1.88 -1.59
CA LEU A 309 -0.21 -3.01 -1.53
C LEU A 309 0.72 -2.81 -0.32
N LYS A 310 0.67 -3.74 0.64
CA LYS A 310 1.59 -3.72 1.78
C LYS A 310 3.03 -3.79 1.29
N ARG A 311 3.89 -2.95 1.87
CA ARG A 311 5.30 -2.73 1.49
C ARG A 311 5.49 -2.05 0.13
N GLY A 312 4.40 -1.72 -0.57
CA GLY A 312 4.42 -1.06 -1.87
C GLY A 312 4.41 0.47 -1.80
N ASP A 313 4.46 1.08 -2.98
CA ASP A 313 4.42 2.52 -3.20
C ASP A 313 3.05 3.11 -2.80
N SER A 314 1.97 2.35 -3.01
CA SER A 314 0.61 2.75 -2.60
C SER A 314 0.45 2.87 -1.08
N GLU A 315 0.97 1.91 -0.30
CA GLU A 315 1.00 2.01 1.17
C GLU A 315 1.88 3.19 1.62
N ALA A 316 2.99 3.45 0.94
CA ALA A 316 3.87 4.55 1.29
C ALA A 316 3.22 5.93 1.09
N ILE A 317 2.47 6.11 0.00
CA ILE A 317 1.65 7.31 -0.21
C ILE A 317 0.59 7.42 0.88
N ALA A 318 -0.15 6.34 1.16
CA ALA A 318 -1.18 6.32 2.19
C ALA A 318 -0.65 6.70 3.57
N TYR A 319 0.54 6.21 3.95
CA TYR A 319 1.19 6.61 5.19
C TYR A 319 1.62 8.08 5.15
N ALA A 320 2.45 8.47 4.18
CA ALA A 320 3.07 9.79 4.14
C ALA A 320 2.05 10.93 3.99
N PHE A 321 0.95 10.72 3.25
CA PHE A 321 -0.12 11.70 3.08
C PHE A 321 -0.70 12.18 4.42
N PHE A 322 -0.82 11.29 5.40
CA PHE A 322 -1.35 11.64 6.73
C PHE A 322 -0.26 11.90 7.77
N HIS A 323 0.94 11.33 7.61
CA HIS A 323 1.95 11.34 8.66
C HIS A 323 3.09 12.34 8.44
N LEU A 324 3.28 12.89 7.24
CA LEU A 324 4.34 13.86 6.97
C LEU A 324 4.31 15.04 7.95
N GLN A 325 3.12 15.57 8.27
CA GLN A 325 3.00 16.68 9.21
C GLN A 325 3.42 16.30 10.63
N HIS A 326 3.22 15.03 11.05
CA HIS A 326 3.67 14.53 12.34
C HIS A 326 5.20 14.42 12.40
N TRP A 327 5.85 14.06 11.29
CA TRP A 327 7.30 14.08 11.17
C TRP A 327 7.86 15.52 11.16
N LYS A 328 7.24 16.44 10.41
CA LYS A 328 7.65 17.86 10.36
C LYS A 328 7.52 18.56 11.71
N ARG A 329 6.53 18.19 12.52
CA ARG A 329 6.29 18.77 13.85
C ARG A 329 7.44 18.49 14.83
N ILE A 330 8.16 17.39 14.65
CA ILE A 330 9.26 17.00 15.53
C ILE A 330 10.56 17.54 14.95
N GLU A 331 11.15 18.52 15.63
CA GLU A 331 12.40 19.16 15.21
C GLU A 331 13.52 18.12 15.02
N GLY A 332 14.20 18.22 13.88
CA GLY A 332 15.28 17.30 13.50
C GLY A 332 14.86 15.91 13.05
N ALA A 333 13.58 15.52 13.13
CA ALA A 333 13.15 14.14 12.80
C ALA A 333 13.38 13.78 11.33
N LEU A 334 13.03 14.68 10.41
CA LEU A 334 13.29 14.49 8.97
C LEU A 334 14.79 14.54 8.65
N ASN A 335 15.58 15.34 9.39
CA ASN A 335 17.04 15.36 9.23
C ASN A 335 17.67 14.02 9.66
N LEU A 336 17.23 13.47 10.80
CA LEU A 336 17.67 12.14 11.24
C LEU A 336 17.27 11.07 10.23
N LEU A 337 16.04 11.12 9.70
CA LEU A 337 15.59 10.22 8.64
C LEU A 337 16.50 10.34 7.41
N GLN A 338 16.74 11.55 6.91
CA GLN A 338 17.59 11.84 5.75
C GLN A 338 18.99 11.24 5.90
N CYS A 339 19.59 11.38 7.09
CA CYS A 339 20.95 10.92 7.33
C CYS A 339 21.09 9.40 7.43
N THR A 340 19.99 8.68 7.69
CA THR A 340 20.05 7.27 8.11
C THR A 340 19.36 6.31 7.14
N TRP A 341 18.31 6.75 6.44
CA TRP A 341 17.47 5.84 5.65
C TRP A 341 18.23 5.10 4.54
N GLU A 342 19.15 5.78 3.83
CA GLU A 342 19.96 5.17 2.77
C GLU A 342 20.95 4.12 3.33
N GLY A 343 21.40 4.29 4.58
CA GLY A 343 22.25 3.34 5.28
C GLY A 343 21.61 1.95 5.38
N THR A 344 20.27 1.88 5.40
CA THR A 344 19.53 0.61 5.41
C THR A 344 19.94 -0.30 4.24
N PHE A 345 20.06 0.25 3.03
CA PHE A 345 20.41 -0.55 1.84
C PHE A 345 21.87 -0.98 1.80
N ARG A 346 22.76 -0.33 2.58
CA ARG A 346 24.16 -0.77 2.74
C ARG A 346 24.28 -1.95 3.70
N MET A 347 23.34 -2.09 4.63
CA MET A 347 23.33 -3.17 5.63
C MET A 347 22.65 -4.45 5.14
N ILE A 348 21.78 -4.36 4.13
CA ILE A 348 21.17 -5.53 3.50
C ILE A 348 22.12 -5.98 2.38
N PRO A 349 22.62 -7.23 2.41
CA PRO A 349 23.56 -7.72 1.39
C PRO A 349 22.94 -7.68 -0.01
N TYR A 350 23.78 -7.52 -1.04
CA TYR A 350 23.35 -7.51 -2.44
C TYR A 350 23.53 -8.91 -3.08
N PRO A 351 22.57 -9.38 -3.90
CA PRO A 351 21.27 -8.77 -4.18
C PRO A 351 20.41 -8.72 -2.91
N LEU A 352 19.48 -7.77 -2.81
CA LEU A 352 18.64 -7.53 -1.62
C LEU A 352 17.78 -8.78 -1.30
N GLU A 353 18.38 -9.80 -0.72
CA GLU A 353 17.84 -11.16 -0.61
C GLU A 353 17.07 -11.34 0.70
N LYS A 354 17.57 -10.79 1.81
CA LYS A 354 16.94 -10.93 3.12
C LYS A 354 17.44 -9.92 4.14
N GLY A 355 16.51 -9.34 4.89
CA GLY A 355 16.76 -8.68 6.16
C GLY A 355 15.73 -9.13 7.22
N HIS A 356 15.75 -8.53 8.42
CA HIS A 356 14.80 -8.81 9.50
C HIS A 356 13.33 -8.61 9.11
N LEU A 357 13.01 -7.51 8.41
CA LEU A 357 11.69 -7.18 7.85
C LEU A 357 11.71 -7.07 6.31
N PHE A 358 12.87 -7.24 5.67
CA PHE A 358 13.02 -7.26 4.23
C PHE A 358 12.81 -8.68 3.71
N TYR A 359 11.56 -9.03 3.46
CA TYR A 359 11.22 -10.27 2.74
C TYR A 359 11.33 -10.06 1.23
N PRO A 360 11.64 -11.11 0.45
CA PRO A 360 11.63 -11.05 -1.00
C PRO A 360 10.33 -10.43 -1.52
N TYR A 361 10.46 -9.42 -2.40
CA TYR A 361 9.31 -8.81 -3.04
C TYR A 361 8.73 -9.79 -4.08
N PRO A 362 7.41 -10.04 -4.07
CA PRO A 362 6.77 -10.79 -5.16
C PRO A 362 7.07 -10.15 -6.51
N SER A 363 7.24 -10.96 -7.55
CA SER A 363 7.52 -10.48 -8.91
C SER A 363 6.42 -9.54 -9.46
N CYS A 364 5.19 -9.67 -8.96
CA CYS A 364 4.04 -8.83 -9.31
C CYS A 364 4.00 -7.45 -8.63
N THR A 365 4.90 -7.13 -7.69
CA THR A 365 4.75 -5.94 -6.82
C THR A 365 4.61 -4.66 -7.64
N GLU A 366 5.50 -4.43 -8.61
CA GLU A 366 5.46 -3.23 -9.46
C GLU A 366 4.15 -3.14 -10.25
N THR A 367 3.70 -4.27 -10.82
CA THR A 367 2.47 -4.32 -11.61
C THR A 367 1.26 -4.02 -10.74
N ALA A 368 1.18 -4.61 -9.55
CA ALA A 368 0.07 -4.40 -8.62
C ALA A 368 -0.02 -2.93 -8.15
N ASP A 369 1.10 -2.29 -7.80
CA ASP A 369 1.10 -0.85 -7.48
C ASP A 369 0.74 0.01 -8.70
N ARG A 370 1.16 -0.37 -9.92
CA ARG A 370 0.81 0.34 -11.16
C ARG A 370 -0.69 0.25 -11.47
N GLU A 371 -1.37 -0.82 -11.08
CA GLU A 371 -2.83 -0.94 -11.22
C GLU A 371 -3.59 -0.14 -10.16
N LEU A 372 -3.05 0.00 -8.95
CA LEU A 372 -3.65 0.78 -7.86
C LEU A 372 -3.46 2.30 -8.04
N LEU A 373 -2.32 2.72 -8.56
CA LEU A 373 -1.93 4.14 -8.61
C LEU A 373 -2.29 4.79 -9.95
N PRO A 374 -2.71 6.07 -9.94
CA PRO A 374 -3.12 6.74 -11.17
C PRO A 374 -1.96 6.92 -12.14
N PRO A 375 -2.22 6.98 -13.47
CA PRO A 375 -1.18 6.99 -14.50
C PRO A 375 -0.29 8.24 -14.48
N PHE A 376 -0.74 9.33 -13.85
CA PHE A 376 0.07 10.54 -13.68
C PHE A 376 1.09 10.43 -12.53
N HIS A 377 1.10 9.31 -11.79
CA HIS A 377 2.05 9.04 -10.72
C HIS A 377 3.12 8.05 -11.18
N HIS A 378 4.39 8.44 -11.01
CA HIS A 378 5.50 7.56 -11.35
C HIS A 378 5.77 6.58 -10.20
N VAL A 379 5.46 5.31 -10.40
CA VAL A 379 5.66 4.25 -9.39
C VAL A 379 7.15 4.08 -9.06
N SER A 380 7.48 4.04 -7.76
CA SER A 380 8.82 3.68 -7.29
C SER A 380 9.02 2.17 -7.39
N VAL A 381 10.20 1.70 -7.80
CA VAL A 381 10.49 0.26 -7.91
C VAL A 381 11.54 -0.14 -6.86
N TYR A 382 11.18 -1.09 -6.00
CA TYR A 382 12.08 -1.74 -5.04
C TYR A 382 11.93 -3.28 -5.08
N PRO A 383 12.99 -4.05 -4.82
CA PRO A 383 14.39 -3.60 -4.76
C PRO A 383 14.83 -2.96 -6.08
N LYS A 384 15.71 -1.96 -6.01
CA LYS A 384 16.23 -1.35 -7.23
C LYS A 384 16.98 -2.40 -8.04
N LYS A 385 16.57 -2.62 -9.28
CA LYS A 385 17.27 -3.48 -10.25
C LYS A 385 18.45 -2.69 -10.83
N GLU A 386 19.46 -2.39 -10.01
CA GLU A 386 20.70 -1.82 -10.54
C GLU A 386 21.58 -2.98 -11.01
N LEU A 387 21.77 -3.11 -12.33
CA LEU A 387 22.72 -4.09 -12.86
C LEU A 387 24.13 -3.70 -12.36
N PRO A 388 24.92 -4.65 -11.82
CA PRO A 388 26.29 -4.36 -11.41
C PRO A 388 27.06 -3.63 -12.50
N PHE A 389 27.93 -2.70 -12.12
CA PHE A 389 28.77 -1.93 -13.06
C PHE A 389 29.44 -2.83 -14.09
N PHE A 390 29.92 -4.02 -13.68
CA PHE A 390 30.57 -4.97 -14.56
C PHE A 390 29.69 -5.43 -15.74
N ILE A 391 28.38 -5.54 -15.54
CA ILE A 391 27.45 -5.89 -16.63
C ILE A 391 27.38 -4.74 -17.64
N HIS A 392 27.21 -3.50 -17.17
CA HIS A 392 27.21 -2.32 -18.03
C HIS A 392 28.55 -2.14 -18.76
N PHE A 393 29.66 -2.34 -18.05
CA PHE A 393 31.01 -2.26 -18.61
C PHE A 393 31.24 -3.32 -19.69
N THR A 394 30.88 -4.58 -19.41
CA THR A 394 31.01 -5.69 -20.37
C THR A 394 30.10 -5.47 -21.58
N ALA A 395 28.85 -5.06 -21.36
CA ALA A 395 27.94 -4.73 -22.45
C ALA A 395 28.50 -3.59 -23.33
N GLY A 396 29.02 -2.53 -22.71
CA GLY A 396 29.68 -1.42 -23.42
C GLY A 396 30.90 -1.87 -24.23
N LEU A 397 31.74 -2.74 -23.67
CA LEU A 397 32.92 -3.28 -24.34
C LEU A 397 32.53 -4.19 -25.51
N CYS A 398 31.54 -5.07 -25.33
CA CYS A 398 31.01 -5.94 -26.37
C CYS A 398 30.37 -5.12 -27.51
N SER A 399 29.52 -4.14 -27.19
CA SER A 399 28.90 -3.25 -28.19
C SER A 399 29.93 -2.44 -28.96
N SER A 400 30.96 -1.91 -28.27
CA SER A 400 32.06 -1.18 -28.92
C SER A 400 32.86 -2.08 -29.85
N THR A 401 33.18 -3.31 -29.41
CA THR A 401 33.90 -4.30 -30.23
C THR A 401 33.09 -4.70 -31.46
N ALA A 402 31.80 -4.95 -31.30
CA ALA A 402 30.89 -5.26 -32.41
C ALA A 402 30.82 -4.09 -33.41
N MET A 403 30.75 -2.85 -32.91
CA MET A 403 30.76 -1.66 -33.76
C MET A 403 32.08 -1.51 -34.53
N ILE A 404 33.23 -1.71 -33.88
CA ILE A 404 34.55 -1.69 -34.53
C ILE A 404 34.63 -2.79 -35.61
N ALA A 405 34.13 -3.99 -35.33
CA ALA A 405 34.10 -5.08 -36.30
C ALA A 405 33.24 -4.73 -37.53
N LEU A 406 32.03 -4.17 -37.30
CA LEU A 406 31.16 -3.69 -38.37
C LEU A 406 31.81 -2.59 -39.22
N LEU A 407 32.44 -1.60 -38.57
CA LEU A 407 33.15 -0.51 -39.25
C LEU A 407 34.36 -1.02 -40.03
N THR A 408 35.09 -2.00 -39.49
CA THR A 408 36.23 -2.61 -40.18
C THR A 408 35.78 -3.40 -41.40
N HIS A 409 34.62 -4.07 -41.32
CA HIS A 409 34.03 -4.78 -42.44
C HIS A 409 33.49 -3.83 -43.51
N GLN A 410 32.82 -2.73 -43.13
CA GLN A 410 32.23 -1.78 -44.09
C GLN A 410 33.25 -0.80 -44.68
N PHE A 411 34.26 -0.39 -43.91
CA PHE A 411 35.24 0.65 -44.26
C PHE A 411 36.68 0.23 -43.96
N PRO A 412 37.21 -0.82 -44.62
CA PRO A 412 38.51 -1.40 -44.28
C PRO A 412 39.68 -0.42 -44.42
N GLU A 413 39.68 0.45 -45.44
CA GLU A 413 40.77 1.42 -45.67
C GLU A 413 40.84 2.50 -44.58
N ILE A 414 39.69 3.08 -44.22
CA ILE A 414 39.59 4.10 -43.17
C ILE A 414 39.99 3.51 -41.82
N MET A 415 39.52 2.30 -41.52
CA MET A 415 39.88 1.61 -40.28
C MET A 415 41.35 1.21 -40.22
N GLY A 416 41.98 0.92 -41.36
CA GLY A 416 43.43 0.70 -41.45
C GLY A 416 44.25 1.95 -41.11
N VAL A 417 43.81 3.13 -41.55
CA VAL A 417 44.44 4.41 -41.18
C VAL A 417 44.25 4.69 -39.69
N PHE A 418 43.03 4.49 -39.17
CA PHE A 418 42.71 4.65 -37.76
C PHE A 418 43.58 3.74 -36.87
N ALA A 419 43.71 2.46 -37.20
CA ALA A 419 44.54 1.51 -36.45
C ALA A 419 46.02 1.91 -36.42
N LYS A 420 46.57 2.42 -37.54
CA LYS A 420 47.94 2.93 -37.59
C LYS A 420 48.13 4.15 -36.68
N ALA A 421 47.18 5.08 -36.69
CA ALA A 421 47.22 6.26 -35.82
C ALA A 421 47.20 5.88 -34.32
N VAL A 422 46.30 4.97 -33.93
CA VAL A 422 46.22 4.46 -32.55
C VAL A 422 47.52 3.75 -32.14
N SER A 423 48.10 2.93 -33.03
CA SER A 423 49.37 2.25 -32.76
C SER A 423 50.54 3.22 -32.56
N MET A 424 50.62 4.30 -33.34
CA MET A 424 51.65 5.33 -33.15
C MET A 424 51.51 6.04 -31.81
N ILE A 425 50.29 6.44 -31.43
CA ILE A 425 50.01 7.11 -30.14
C ILE A 425 50.35 6.18 -28.96
N SER A 426 49.96 4.91 -29.03
CA SER A 426 50.25 3.94 -27.96
C SER A 426 51.76 3.73 -27.76
N ARG A 427 52.54 3.66 -28.84
CA ARG A 427 54.00 3.60 -28.78
C ARG A 427 54.60 4.85 -28.13
N THR A 428 54.10 6.03 -28.46
CA THR A 428 54.57 7.28 -27.84
C THR A 428 54.24 7.34 -26.35
N CYS A 429 53.05 6.90 -25.93
CA CYS A 429 52.70 6.86 -24.52
C CYS A 429 53.51 5.84 -23.71
N ALA A 430 53.88 4.69 -24.32
CA ALA A 430 54.71 3.68 -23.66
C ALA A 430 56.18 4.07 -23.51
N GLU A 431 56.66 5.03 -24.32
CA GLU A 431 58.02 5.60 -24.19
C GLU A 431 58.11 6.69 -23.11
N TYR A 432 56.97 7.16 -22.60
CA TYR A 432 56.88 8.23 -21.58
C TYR A 432 56.38 7.77 -20.20
N LEU A 433 56.14 6.46 -20.03
CA LEU A 433 55.91 5.77 -18.75
C LEU A 433 57.14 4.94 -18.40
#